data_AF-A0A958L9F3-F1
#
_entry.id   AF-A0A958L9F3-F1
#
_cell.length_a   1.000
_cell.length_b   1.000
_cell.length_c   1.000
_cell.angle_alpha   90.00
_cell.angle_beta   90.00
_cell.angle_gamma   90.00
#
_symmetry.space_group_name_H-M   'P 1'
#
loop_
_entity.id
_entity.type
_entity.pdbx_description
1 polymer ?
#
loop_
_entity_poly.entity_id
_entity_poly.type
_entity_poly.pdbx_seq_one_letter_code
_entity_poly.pdbx_strand_id
1 'polypeptide(L)'
;MDTKIGIVDLLLVSPALAIFFASLFPIGIKAFRNNKEMALLPTLIWSFMGIAAAMIITISTLGLETTAFSGALIFDGISSWSNLVVLMITAFALLLAKENLATSSHQFAEFVFLTMNATLGMLLLTWSNDLIVTFIAIEIMSLCLYMLIALSREERLSKEAAFKYFILGSFASAVFLYGIAFLFGVGGTTYLNELSKLAPDLMGTNRLFVVGVVLTLAGFFFKVGLVPFHAWSPDVYEGSPTPVTGYMAAGVKVVTFAAILRFVGIRFFNGERSEDLITLIQWVAVGSMLLGNIAAIMQDNLKRMLAYSSISHSGYALVGIIAAGVGHNSLL
;
A
#
# COMPACT_ATOMS: atom_id res chain seq x y z
N MET A 1 -23.68 7.22 15.20
CA MET A 1 -22.52 7.73 15.97
C MET A 1 -22.38 9.20 15.64
N ASP A 2 -22.40 10.09 16.64
CA ASP A 2 -22.04 11.50 16.46
C ASP A 2 -20.54 11.57 16.16
N THR A 3 -20.17 11.74 14.89
CA THR A 3 -18.79 11.96 14.47
C THR A 3 -18.36 13.37 14.87
N LYS A 4 -18.02 13.57 16.15
CA LYS A 4 -17.39 14.81 16.59
C LYS A 4 -15.93 14.80 16.17
N ILE A 5 -15.67 15.32 14.97
CA ILE A 5 -14.31 15.53 14.46
C ILE A 5 -13.68 16.66 15.28
N GLY A 6 -12.62 16.35 16.03
CA GLY A 6 -11.90 17.30 16.86
C GLY A 6 -10.65 17.85 16.19
N ILE A 7 -10.11 18.95 16.73
CA ILE A 7 -8.78 19.46 16.34
C ILE A 7 -7.69 18.41 16.59
N VAL A 8 -7.87 17.57 17.62
CA VAL A 8 -6.96 16.46 17.93
C VAL A 8 -6.88 15.44 16.79
N ASP A 9 -8.00 15.13 16.13
CA ASP A 9 -8.02 14.21 14.99
C ASP A 9 -7.18 14.76 13.81
N LEU A 10 -7.28 16.08 13.57
CA LEU A 10 -6.50 16.76 12.54
C LEU A 10 -5.01 16.81 12.87
N LEU A 11 -4.64 16.94 14.15
CA LEU A 11 -3.26 16.89 14.59
C LEU A 11 -2.65 15.51 14.39
N LEU A 12 -3.41 14.44 14.59
CA LEU A 12 -2.93 13.06 14.38
C LEU A 12 -2.64 12.77 12.89
N VAL A 13 -3.46 13.29 11.99
CA VAL A 13 -3.26 13.11 10.52
C VAL A 13 -2.33 14.17 9.93
N SER A 14 -1.73 15.03 10.76
CA SER A 14 -0.84 16.10 10.29
C SER A 14 0.38 15.64 9.45
N PRO A 15 0.97 14.42 9.61
CA PRO A 15 1.99 13.94 8.67
C PRO A 15 1.46 13.84 7.23
N ALA A 16 0.24 13.35 7.04
CA ALA A 16 -0.38 13.28 5.72
C ALA A 16 -0.72 14.66 5.17
N LEU A 17 -1.18 15.59 6.01
CA LEU A 17 -1.40 16.99 5.62
C LEU A 17 -0.09 17.67 5.17
N ALA A 18 1.00 17.45 5.90
CA ALA A 18 2.31 17.99 5.53
C ALA A 18 2.75 17.50 4.14
N ILE A 19 2.58 16.20 3.86
CA ILE A 19 2.86 15.61 2.55
C ILE A 19 1.95 16.20 1.47
N PHE A 20 0.64 16.32 1.74
CA PHE A 20 -0.33 16.88 0.80
C PHE A 20 0.03 18.31 0.39
N PHE A 21 0.23 19.21 1.38
CA PHE A 21 0.55 20.61 1.09
C PHE A 21 1.93 20.76 0.43
N ALA A 22 2.90 19.94 0.83
CA ALA A 22 4.21 19.93 0.18
C ALA A 22 4.12 19.47 -1.29
N SER A 23 3.20 18.57 -1.62
CA SER A 23 2.96 18.12 -3.01
C SER A 23 2.34 19.21 -3.90
N LEU A 24 1.52 20.10 -3.34
CA LEU A 24 0.79 21.13 -4.09
C LEU A 24 1.67 22.28 -4.55
N PHE A 25 2.76 22.57 -3.84
CA PHE A 25 3.55 23.77 -4.11
C PHE A 25 4.28 23.73 -5.48
N PRO A 26 5.01 22.65 -5.86
CA PRO A 26 5.67 22.61 -7.17
C PRO A 26 4.67 22.67 -8.33
N ILE A 27 3.57 21.92 -8.24
CA ILE A 27 2.55 21.86 -9.28
C ILE A 27 1.74 23.17 -9.36
N GLY A 28 1.46 23.81 -8.23
CA GLY A 28 0.84 25.13 -8.18
C GLY A 28 1.70 26.20 -8.85
N ILE A 29 3.00 26.25 -8.52
CA ILE A 29 3.94 27.17 -9.19
C ILE A 29 3.97 26.94 -10.68
N LYS A 30 4.04 25.69 -11.13
CA LYS A 30 4.00 25.34 -12.55
C LYS A 30 2.72 25.86 -13.22
N ALA A 31 1.57 25.66 -12.59
CA ALA A 31 0.28 26.16 -13.10
C ALA A 31 0.26 27.69 -13.22
N PHE A 32 0.74 28.42 -12.20
CA PHE A 32 0.81 29.89 -12.22
C PHE A 32 1.87 30.45 -13.17
N ARG A 33 2.88 29.65 -13.57
CA ARG A 33 3.96 30.06 -14.49
C ARG A 33 3.70 29.61 -15.94
N ASN A 34 2.45 29.51 -16.38
CA ASN A 34 2.06 29.07 -17.73
C ASN A 34 2.68 27.70 -18.09
N ASN A 35 2.57 26.72 -17.20
CA ASN A 35 3.12 25.36 -17.33
C ASN A 35 4.65 25.27 -17.46
N LYS A 36 5.38 26.32 -17.06
CA LYS A 36 6.84 26.28 -16.99
C LYS A 36 7.29 25.65 -15.69
N GLU A 37 8.12 24.61 -15.81
CA GLU A 37 8.70 23.92 -14.67
C GLU A 37 9.53 24.86 -13.78
N MET A 38 9.47 24.59 -12.48
CA MET A 38 10.44 25.16 -11.54
C MET A 38 11.77 24.41 -11.68
N ALA A 39 12.88 25.05 -11.29
CA ALA A 39 14.15 24.36 -11.27
C ALA A 39 14.09 23.13 -10.35
N LEU A 40 14.74 22.04 -10.76
CA LEU A 40 14.74 20.75 -10.05
C LEU A 40 15.14 20.88 -8.58
N LEU A 41 16.17 21.68 -8.29
CA LEU A 41 16.75 21.80 -6.95
C LEU A 41 15.78 22.45 -5.93
N PRO A 42 15.17 23.62 -6.19
CA PRO A 42 14.12 24.17 -5.33
C PRO A 42 12.92 23.24 -5.11
N THR A 43 12.50 22.53 -6.17
CA THR A 43 11.38 21.58 -6.07
C THR A 43 11.71 20.47 -5.08
N LEU A 44 12.91 19.88 -5.19
CA LEU A 44 13.37 18.83 -4.28
C LEU A 44 13.50 19.34 -2.85
N ILE A 45 14.13 20.50 -2.63
CA ILE A 45 14.30 21.06 -1.28
C ILE A 45 12.93 21.19 -0.60
N TRP A 46 11.92 21.71 -1.32
CA TRP A 46 10.57 21.84 -0.78
C TRP A 46 9.94 20.49 -0.45
N SER A 47 10.07 19.50 -1.35
CA SER A 47 9.57 18.14 -1.09
C SER A 47 10.26 17.50 0.12
N PHE A 48 11.57 17.65 0.27
CA PHE A 48 12.32 17.14 1.43
C PHE A 48 11.91 17.83 2.72
N MET A 49 11.61 19.13 2.70
CA MET A 49 11.07 19.83 3.87
C MET A 49 9.71 19.24 4.30
N GLY A 50 8.82 18.95 3.34
CA GLY A 50 7.55 18.28 3.62
C GLY A 50 7.71 16.88 4.21
N ILE A 51 8.61 16.07 3.63
CA ILE A 51 8.91 14.73 4.12
C ILE A 51 9.56 14.78 5.51
N ALA A 52 10.49 15.69 5.74
CA ALA A 52 11.14 15.88 7.04
C ALA A 52 10.13 16.32 8.10
N ALA A 53 9.22 17.24 7.78
CA ALA A 53 8.15 17.63 8.68
C ALA A 53 7.26 16.44 9.04
N ALA A 54 6.81 15.67 8.05
CA ALA A 54 6.00 14.46 8.28
C ALA A 54 6.75 13.42 9.14
N MET A 55 8.06 13.25 8.92
CA MET A 55 8.90 12.33 9.69
C MET A 55 9.07 12.79 11.13
N ILE A 56 9.37 14.07 11.36
CA ILE A 56 9.49 14.65 12.71
C ILE A 56 8.18 14.50 13.49
N ILE A 57 7.04 14.79 12.85
CA ILE A 57 5.73 14.62 13.48
C ILE A 57 5.50 13.14 13.82
N THR A 58 5.74 12.23 12.88
CA THR A 58 5.58 10.79 13.11
C THR A 58 6.47 10.28 14.26
N ILE A 59 7.71 10.79 14.35
CA ILE A 59 8.63 10.49 15.46
C ILE A 59 8.11 11.05 16.77
N SER A 60 7.58 12.27 16.78
CA SER A 60 7.01 12.89 17.98
C SER A 60 5.79 12.14 18.51
N THR A 61 5.10 11.40 17.64
CA THR A 61 3.96 10.55 17.99
C THR A 61 4.32 9.10 18.28
N LEU A 62 5.61 8.73 18.30
CA LEU A 62 6.04 7.36 18.60
C LEU A 62 5.61 6.95 20.01
N GLY A 63 4.99 5.76 20.11
CA GLY A 63 4.52 5.21 21.38
C GLY A 63 3.18 5.78 21.87
N LEU A 64 2.57 6.72 21.15
CA LEU A 64 1.18 7.09 21.38
C LEU A 64 0.26 6.04 20.77
N GLU A 65 -0.56 5.42 21.61
CA GLU A 65 -1.63 4.51 21.20
C GLU A 65 -2.96 5.26 21.31
N THR A 66 -3.51 5.64 20.16
CA THR A 66 -4.75 6.39 20.11
C THR A 66 -5.52 6.13 18.82
N THR A 67 -6.76 6.59 18.78
CA THR A 67 -7.63 6.52 17.60
C THR A 67 -8.09 7.91 17.20
N ALA A 68 -8.38 8.10 15.91
CA ALA A 68 -8.96 9.33 15.38
C ALA A 68 -10.18 9.03 14.51
N PHE A 69 -10.99 10.06 14.25
CA PHE A 69 -12.17 10.00 13.38
C PHE A 69 -13.12 8.86 13.78
N SER A 70 -13.54 8.87 15.04
CA SER A 70 -14.45 7.85 15.60
C SER A 70 -13.93 6.40 15.49
N GLY A 71 -12.60 6.21 15.52
CA GLY A 71 -12.00 4.88 15.48
C GLY A 71 -11.68 4.38 14.08
N ALA A 72 -11.92 5.17 13.03
CA ALA A 72 -11.62 4.78 11.66
C ALA A 72 -10.12 4.72 11.38
N LEU A 73 -9.35 5.55 12.11
CA LEU A 73 -7.89 5.55 12.09
C LEU A 73 -7.33 5.16 13.45
N ILE A 74 -6.28 4.33 13.44
CA ILE A 74 -5.53 3.92 14.62
C ILE A 74 -4.05 4.33 14.48
N PHE A 75 -3.50 4.89 15.54
CA PHE A 75 -2.11 5.31 15.67
C PHE A 75 -1.48 4.44 16.75
N ASP A 76 -0.48 3.66 16.36
CA ASP A 76 0.16 2.62 17.16
C ASP A 76 1.58 2.35 16.64
N GLY A 77 2.25 1.34 17.21
CA GLY A 77 3.61 0.96 16.79
C GLY A 77 3.71 0.54 15.33
N ILE A 78 2.75 -0.24 14.82
CA ILE A 78 2.75 -0.77 13.44
C ILE A 78 2.65 0.37 12.44
N SER A 79 1.70 1.29 12.64
CA SER A 79 1.54 2.47 11.79
C SER A 79 2.75 3.39 11.85
N SER A 80 3.25 3.69 13.05
CA SER A 80 4.39 4.59 13.22
C SER A 80 5.64 4.06 12.50
N TRP A 81 6.01 2.81 12.72
CA TRP A 81 7.19 2.21 12.08
C TRP A 81 7.05 2.11 10.56
N SER A 82 5.90 1.65 10.08
CA SER A 82 5.65 1.51 8.64
C SER A 82 5.69 2.88 7.95
N ASN A 83 5.14 3.92 8.59
CA ASN A 83 5.15 5.28 8.06
C ASN A 83 6.56 5.87 7.97
N LEU A 84 7.41 5.66 8.98
CA LEU A 84 8.80 6.10 8.92
C LEU A 84 9.56 5.44 7.76
N VAL A 85 9.36 4.13 7.58
CA VAL A 85 9.97 3.39 6.46
C VAL A 85 9.50 3.93 5.11
N VAL A 86 8.20 4.19 4.95
CA VAL A 86 7.64 4.73 3.70
C VAL A 86 8.12 6.15 3.43
N LEU A 87 8.22 7.00 4.45
CA LEU A 87 8.75 8.36 4.29
C LEU A 87 10.22 8.33 3.85
N MET A 88 11.04 7.41 4.38
CA MET A 88 12.41 7.18 3.91
C MET A 88 12.46 6.67 2.46
N ILE A 89 11.59 5.71 2.10
CA ILE A 89 11.48 5.21 0.72
C ILE A 89 11.07 6.32 -0.25
N THR A 90 10.14 7.18 0.18
CA THR A 90 9.67 8.34 -0.60
C THR A 90 10.82 9.32 -0.85
N ALA A 91 11.60 9.64 0.20
CA ALA A 91 12.78 10.48 0.07
C ALA A 91 13.79 9.90 -0.93
N PHE A 92 14.06 8.60 -0.83
CA PHE A 92 14.99 7.91 -1.74
C PHE A 92 14.48 7.88 -3.18
N ALA A 93 13.18 7.64 -3.39
CA ALA A 93 12.56 7.67 -4.70
C ALA A 93 12.71 9.05 -5.39
N LEU A 94 12.53 10.14 -4.64
CA LEU A 94 12.73 11.50 -5.16
C LEU A 94 14.20 11.80 -5.47
N LEU A 95 15.15 11.29 -4.67
CA LEU A 95 16.58 11.39 -4.98
C LEU A 95 16.93 10.66 -6.28
N LEU A 96 16.47 9.42 -6.44
CA LEU A 96 16.70 8.65 -7.67
C LEU A 96 16.01 9.28 -8.89
N ALA A 97 14.85 9.91 -8.69
CA ALA A 97 14.11 10.57 -9.76
C ALA A 97 14.85 11.80 -10.32
N LYS A 98 15.71 12.45 -9.52
CA LYS A 98 16.56 13.57 -9.96
C LYS A 98 17.58 13.11 -11.00
N GLU A 99 18.21 11.96 -10.76
CA GLU A 99 19.32 11.45 -11.58
C GLU A 99 18.82 10.70 -12.83
N ASN A 100 17.56 10.28 -12.83
CA ASN A 100 16.99 9.50 -13.93
C ASN A 100 16.36 10.42 -15.00
N LEU A 101 16.86 10.33 -16.24
CA LEU A 101 16.38 11.11 -17.39
C LEU A 101 14.91 10.85 -17.75
N ALA A 102 14.38 9.67 -17.40
CA ALA A 102 12.97 9.35 -17.62
C ALA A 102 12.03 10.14 -16.69
N THR A 103 12.54 10.67 -15.58
CA THR A 103 11.74 11.37 -14.55
C THR A 103 12.14 12.84 -14.38
N SER A 104 13.38 13.24 -14.66
CA SER A 104 13.92 14.59 -14.37
C SER A 104 13.56 15.68 -15.40
N SER A 105 12.46 15.52 -16.15
CA SER A 105 12.14 16.36 -17.31
C SER A 105 11.03 17.41 -17.08
N HIS A 106 10.29 17.79 -18.13
CA HIS A 106 9.23 18.84 -18.11
C HIS A 106 7.98 18.47 -17.30
N GLN A 107 8.00 17.35 -16.57
CA GLN A 107 6.89 16.82 -15.79
C GLN A 107 7.31 16.46 -14.35
N PHE A 108 8.38 17.08 -13.87
CA PHE A 108 8.96 16.76 -12.55
C PHE A 108 8.02 17.21 -11.42
N ALA A 109 7.31 18.33 -11.59
CA ALA A 109 6.31 18.76 -10.61
C ALA A 109 5.17 17.74 -10.47
N GLU A 110 4.69 17.15 -11.57
CA GLU A 110 3.69 16.09 -11.58
C GLU A 110 4.23 14.80 -10.96
N PHE A 111 5.49 14.44 -11.25
CA PHE A 111 6.14 13.29 -10.62
C PHE A 111 6.18 13.43 -9.10
N VAL A 112 6.60 14.59 -8.60
CA VAL A 112 6.61 14.90 -7.16
C VAL A 112 5.20 14.87 -6.59
N PHE A 113 4.24 15.51 -7.26
CA PHE A 113 2.85 15.53 -6.82
C PHE A 113 2.30 14.11 -6.67
N LEU A 114 2.44 13.26 -7.69
CA LEU A 114 1.93 11.90 -7.65
C LEU A 114 2.68 11.02 -6.65
N THR A 115 4.01 11.16 -6.53
CA THR A 115 4.80 10.39 -5.55
C THR A 115 4.37 10.73 -4.13
N MET A 116 4.20 12.02 -3.83
CA MET A 116 3.78 12.46 -2.50
C MET A 116 2.32 12.09 -2.19
N ASN A 117 1.40 12.16 -3.16
CA ASN A 117 0.03 11.71 -2.95
C ASN A 117 -0.10 10.18 -2.89
N ALA A 118 0.77 9.42 -3.58
CA ALA A 118 0.90 7.99 -3.36
C ALA A 118 1.33 7.69 -1.93
N THR A 119 2.32 8.43 -1.41
CA THR A 119 2.77 8.33 -0.02
C THR A 119 1.67 8.68 0.96
N LEU A 120 0.85 9.69 0.68
CA LEU A 120 -0.32 10.01 1.49
C LEU A 120 -1.29 8.81 1.58
N GLY A 121 -1.59 8.16 0.45
CA GLY A 121 -2.38 6.93 0.44
C GLY A 121 -1.72 5.80 1.25
N MET A 122 -0.39 5.66 1.17
CA MET A 122 0.36 4.70 1.98
C MET A 122 0.26 4.99 3.49
N LEU A 123 0.37 6.26 3.91
CA LEU A 123 0.20 6.66 5.32
C LEU A 123 -1.22 6.36 5.82
N LEU A 124 -2.25 6.67 5.02
CA LEU A 124 -3.64 6.35 5.36
C LEU A 124 -3.86 4.84 5.49
N LEU A 125 -3.22 4.05 4.64
CA LEU A 125 -3.36 2.59 4.65
C LEU A 125 -2.84 1.99 5.95
N THR A 126 -1.70 2.45 6.45
CA THR A 126 -1.14 1.95 7.72
C THR A 126 -1.96 2.36 8.94
N TRP A 127 -2.70 3.47 8.88
CA TRP A 127 -3.61 3.92 9.94
C TRP A 127 -4.99 3.27 9.85
N SER A 128 -5.37 2.66 8.73
CA SER A 128 -6.74 2.20 8.52
C SER A 128 -7.17 1.12 9.51
N ASN A 129 -8.23 1.41 10.27
CA ASN A 129 -8.97 0.47 11.14
C ASN A 129 -10.41 0.22 10.64
N ASP A 130 -10.74 0.77 9.48
CA ASP A 130 -12.00 0.58 8.78
C ASP A 130 -11.73 0.10 7.34
N LEU A 131 -12.45 -0.91 6.89
CA LEU A 131 -12.25 -1.56 5.59
C LEU A 131 -12.48 -0.61 4.39
N ILE A 132 -13.41 0.35 4.51
CA ILE A 132 -13.66 1.35 3.46
C ILE A 132 -12.49 2.34 3.42
N VAL A 133 -11.97 2.74 4.58
CA VAL A 133 -10.76 3.57 4.64
C VAL A 133 -9.56 2.82 4.05
N THR A 134 -9.39 1.54 4.35
CA THR A 134 -8.37 0.68 3.73
C THR A 134 -8.50 0.68 2.21
N PHE A 135 -9.73 0.51 1.68
CA PHE A 135 -9.99 0.56 0.24
C PHE A 135 -9.63 1.92 -0.37
N ILE A 136 -10.08 3.02 0.23
CA ILE A 136 -9.79 4.38 -0.24
C ILE A 136 -8.28 4.64 -0.25
N ALA A 137 -7.57 4.24 0.80
CA ALA A 137 -6.13 4.41 0.91
C ALA A 137 -5.37 3.64 -0.20
N ILE A 138 -5.79 2.40 -0.48
CA ILE A 138 -5.26 1.60 -1.59
C ILE A 138 -5.53 2.29 -2.92
N GLU A 139 -6.74 2.80 -3.16
CA GLU A 139 -7.09 3.45 -4.42
C GLU A 139 -6.32 4.76 -4.64
N ILE A 140 -6.19 5.62 -3.62
CA ILE A 140 -5.39 6.85 -3.70
C ILE A 140 -3.95 6.51 -4.09
N MET A 141 -3.33 5.55 -3.40
CA MET A 141 -1.99 5.08 -3.72
C MET A 141 -1.91 4.55 -5.15
N SER A 142 -2.89 3.74 -5.56
CA SER A 142 -2.86 3.01 -6.84
C SER A 142 -3.03 3.93 -8.04
N LEU A 143 -3.99 4.86 -7.99
CA LEU A 143 -4.21 5.84 -9.05
C LEU A 143 -2.97 6.69 -9.30
N CYS A 144 -2.28 7.11 -8.23
CA CYS A 144 -1.02 7.82 -8.34
C CYS A 144 0.07 6.97 -9.01
N LEU A 145 0.17 5.69 -8.64
CA LEU A 145 1.15 4.76 -9.23
C LEU A 145 0.89 4.50 -10.72
N TYR A 146 -0.37 4.28 -11.13
CA TYR A 146 -0.72 4.09 -12.54
C TYR A 146 -0.22 5.26 -13.39
N MET A 147 -0.40 6.49 -12.89
CA MET A 147 0.07 7.70 -13.55
C MET A 147 1.60 7.82 -13.52
N LEU A 148 2.25 7.52 -12.38
CA LEU A 148 3.72 7.55 -12.27
C LEU A 148 4.41 6.61 -13.26
N ILE A 149 3.84 5.43 -13.48
CA ILE A 149 4.37 4.48 -14.47
C ILE A 149 4.27 5.07 -15.87
N ALA A 150 3.15 5.71 -16.20
CA ALA A 150 2.88 6.31 -17.50
C ALA A 150 3.66 7.62 -17.78
N LEU A 151 4.24 8.25 -16.75
CA LEU A 151 5.03 9.48 -16.89
C LEU A 151 6.42 9.27 -17.50
N SER A 152 6.85 8.03 -17.73
CA SER A 152 8.12 7.74 -18.40
C SER A 152 8.14 8.27 -19.84
N ARG A 153 9.28 8.82 -20.26
CA ARG A 153 9.54 9.16 -21.67
C ARG A 153 9.69 7.94 -22.60
N GLU A 154 9.80 6.72 -22.07
CA GLU A 154 9.94 5.52 -22.89
C GLU A 154 8.60 5.11 -23.52
N GLU A 155 8.41 5.50 -24.78
CA GLU A 155 7.09 5.76 -25.38
C GLU A 155 6.19 4.56 -25.74
N ARG A 156 6.47 3.33 -25.30
CA ARG A 156 5.51 2.22 -25.49
C ARG A 156 5.44 1.24 -24.32
N LEU A 157 6.59 0.76 -23.84
CA LEU A 157 6.64 -0.23 -22.76
C LEU A 157 6.08 0.31 -21.45
N SER A 158 6.38 1.57 -21.10
CA SER A 158 5.81 2.23 -19.91
C SER A 158 4.29 2.40 -20.02
N LYS A 159 3.77 2.79 -21.19
CA LYS A 159 2.33 2.95 -21.41
C LYS A 159 1.60 1.60 -21.35
N GLU A 160 2.19 0.56 -21.94
CA GLU A 160 1.67 -0.80 -21.85
C GLU A 160 1.69 -1.32 -20.39
N ALA A 161 2.79 -1.10 -19.67
CA ALA A 161 2.91 -1.45 -18.26
C ALA A 161 1.87 -0.73 -17.39
N ALA A 162 1.70 0.58 -17.57
CA ALA A 162 0.70 1.37 -16.86
C ALA A 162 -0.71 0.84 -17.14
N PHE A 163 -1.03 0.52 -18.40
CA PHE A 163 -2.33 -0.01 -18.79
C PHE A 163 -2.58 -1.41 -18.22
N LYS A 164 -1.60 -2.31 -18.29
CA LYS A 164 -1.65 -3.64 -17.66
C LYS A 164 -1.89 -3.52 -16.15
N TYR A 165 -1.13 -2.64 -15.48
CA TYR A 165 -1.27 -2.45 -14.04
C TYR A 165 -2.62 -1.84 -13.66
N PHE A 166 -3.10 -0.88 -14.43
CA PHE A 166 -4.41 -0.26 -14.23
C PHE A 166 -5.53 -1.29 -14.36
N ILE A 167 -5.58 -2.07 -15.45
CA ILE A 167 -6.67 -3.05 -15.67
C ILE A 167 -6.65 -4.13 -14.58
N LEU A 168 -5.49 -4.76 -14.39
CA LEU A 168 -5.37 -5.85 -13.40
C LEU A 168 -5.60 -5.32 -11.99
N GLY A 169 -5.16 -4.09 -11.71
CA GLY A 169 -5.37 -3.39 -10.47
C GLY A 169 -6.83 -3.05 -10.21
N SER A 170 -7.54 -2.45 -11.17
CA SER A 170 -8.96 -2.16 -11.04
C SER A 170 -9.81 -3.42 -10.86
N PHE A 171 -9.45 -4.52 -11.54
CA PHE A 171 -10.09 -5.81 -11.31
C PHE A 171 -9.86 -6.32 -9.88
N ALA A 172 -8.62 -6.30 -9.41
CA ALA A 172 -8.29 -6.70 -8.03
C ALA A 172 -8.98 -5.82 -6.98
N SER A 173 -9.08 -4.51 -7.24
CA SER A 173 -9.80 -3.57 -6.38
C SER A 173 -11.30 -3.83 -6.35
N ALA A 174 -11.91 -4.23 -7.47
CA ALA A 174 -13.30 -4.66 -7.51
C ALA A 174 -13.53 -5.95 -6.70
N VAL A 175 -12.64 -6.94 -6.84
CA VAL A 175 -12.66 -8.17 -6.03
C VAL A 175 -12.51 -7.86 -4.55
N PHE A 176 -11.56 -6.99 -4.18
CA PHE A 176 -11.35 -6.54 -2.81
C PHE A 176 -12.59 -5.87 -2.23
N LEU A 177 -13.18 -4.91 -2.96
CA LEU A 177 -14.38 -4.20 -2.53
C LEU A 177 -15.58 -5.12 -2.37
N TYR A 178 -15.71 -6.14 -3.24
CA TYR A 178 -16.75 -7.16 -3.11
C TYR A 178 -16.55 -8.03 -1.87
N GLY A 179 -15.29 -8.33 -1.53
CA GLY A 179 -14.93 -8.96 -0.24
C GLY A 179 -15.39 -8.13 0.95
N ILE A 180 -15.10 -6.82 0.95
CA ILE A 180 -15.56 -5.88 1.98
C ILE A 180 -17.08 -5.85 2.04
N ALA A 181 -17.78 -5.82 0.91
CA ALA A 181 -19.23 -5.81 0.85
C ALA A 181 -19.86 -7.06 1.51
N PHE A 182 -19.25 -8.24 1.35
CA PHE A 182 -19.68 -9.46 2.02
C PHE A 182 -19.39 -9.46 3.52
N LEU A 183 -18.20 -8.98 3.93
CA LEU A 183 -17.87 -8.84 5.35
C LEU A 183 -18.84 -7.87 6.03
N PHE A 184 -19.13 -6.73 5.41
CA PHE A 184 -20.11 -5.78 5.89
C PHE A 184 -21.53 -6.36 5.89
N GLY A 185 -21.94 -7.03 4.81
CA GLY A 185 -23.28 -7.59 4.68
C GLY A 185 -23.60 -8.66 5.73
N VAL A 186 -22.60 -9.40 6.21
CA VAL A 186 -22.75 -10.40 7.28
C VAL A 186 -22.50 -9.80 8.67
N GLY A 187 -21.42 -9.02 8.84
CA GLY A 187 -20.99 -8.49 10.12
C GLY A 187 -21.71 -7.21 10.57
N GLY A 188 -22.36 -6.50 9.64
CA GLY A 188 -23.05 -5.23 9.90
C GLY A 188 -22.12 -4.04 10.16
N THR A 189 -20.81 -4.21 9.96
CA THR A 189 -19.78 -3.22 10.27
C THR A 189 -18.57 -3.35 9.36
N THR A 190 -17.86 -2.25 9.14
CA THR A 190 -16.60 -2.16 8.38
C THR A 190 -15.39 -1.98 9.27
N TYR A 191 -15.60 -1.78 10.58
CA TYR A 191 -14.55 -1.58 11.57
C TYR A 191 -13.87 -2.90 11.93
N LEU A 192 -12.53 -2.97 11.81
CA LEU A 192 -11.75 -4.19 12.06
C LEU A 192 -11.86 -4.66 13.52
N ASN A 193 -11.89 -3.74 14.47
CA ASN A 193 -12.04 -4.03 15.91
C ASN A 193 -13.43 -4.54 16.30
N GLU A 194 -14.45 -4.28 15.49
CA GLU A 194 -15.79 -4.86 15.69
C GLU A 194 -15.87 -6.23 15.00
N LEU A 195 -15.36 -6.34 13.76
CA LEU A 195 -15.24 -7.61 13.06
C LEU A 195 -14.41 -8.63 13.85
N SER A 196 -13.39 -8.21 14.59
CA SER A 196 -12.55 -9.11 15.38
C SER A 196 -13.30 -9.87 16.47
N LYS A 197 -14.43 -9.33 16.93
CA LYS A 197 -15.30 -9.95 17.93
C LYS A 197 -16.26 -10.97 17.32
N LEU A 198 -16.58 -10.81 16.03
CA LEU A 198 -17.57 -11.62 15.32
C LEU A 198 -16.93 -12.71 14.46
N ALA A 199 -15.73 -12.45 13.92
CA ALA A 199 -15.10 -13.30 12.92
C ALA A 199 -14.84 -14.74 13.38
N PRO A 200 -14.38 -15.04 14.62
CA PRO A 200 -14.15 -16.42 15.04
C PRO A 200 -15.40 -17.30 14.90
N ASP A 201 -16.55 -16.79 15.32
CA ASP A 201 -17.84 -17.49 15.24
C ASP A 201 -18.37 -17.54 13.79
N LEU A 202 -18.27 -16.42 13.06
CA LEU A 202 -18.75 -16.32 11.68
C LEU A 202 -17.95 -17.20 10.71
N MET A 203 -16.67 -17.45 10.96
CA MET A 203 -15.86 -18.37 10.16
C MET A 203 -16.39 -19.80 10.19
N GLY A 204 -16.89 -20.28 11.35
CA GLY A 204 -17.52 -21.60 11.47
C GLY A 204 -18.94 -21.66 10.91
N THR A 205 -19.70 -20.58 11.07
CA THR A 205 -21.15 -20.60 10.83
C THR A 205 -21.59 -20.04 9.47
N ASN A 206 -20.86 -19.09 8.88
CA ASN A 206 -21.30 -18.35 7.71
C ASN A 206 -20.31 -18.44 6.53
N ARG A 207 -20.71 -19.17 5.47
CA ARG A 207 -19.88 -19.33 4.26
C ARG A 207 -19.65 -18.02 3.51
N LEU A 208 -20.60 -17.09 3.53
CA LEU A 208 -20.46 -15.81 2.84
C LEU A 208 -19.38 -14.94 3.52
N PHE A 209 -19.26 -15.02 4.84
CA PHE A 209 -18.18 -14.38 5.58
C PHE A 209 -16.80 -14.91 5.16
N VAL A 210 -16.65 -16.23 5.08
CA VAL A 210 -15.41 -16.88 4.60
C VAL A 210 -15.04 -16.40 3.19
N VAL A 211 -16.02 -16.35 2.28
CA VAL A 211 -15.80 -15.80 0.92
C VAL A 211 -15.36 -14.34 0.99
N GLY A 212 -15.99 -13.52 1.84
CA GLY A 212 -15.60 -12.13 2.08
C GLY A 212 -14.14 -11.98 2.52
N VAL A 213 -13.67 -12.81 3.46
CA VAL A 213 -12.27 -12.85 3.89
C VAL A 213 -11.35 -13.23 2.72
N VAL A 214 -11.66 -14.28 1.96
CA VAL A 214 -10.85 -14.74 0.84
C VAL A 214 -10.73 -13.68 -0.25
N LEU A 215 -11.83 -13.02 -0.63
CA LEU A 215 -11.81 -11.96 -1.65
C LEU A 215 -11.05 -10.71 -1.18
N THR A 216 -11.15 -10.36 0.11
CA THR A 216 -10.38 -9.27 0.71
C THR A 216 -8.88 -9.59 0.71
N LEU A 217 -8.50 -10.83 1.06
CA LEU A 217 -7.12 -11.30 0.97
C LEU A 217 -6.61 -11.34 -0.48
N ALA A 218 -7.44 -11.72 -1.45
CA ALA A 218 -7.07 -11.73 -2.86
C ALA A 218 -6.63 -10.34 -3.35
N GLY A 219 -7.35 -9.28 -2.96
CA GLY A 219 -6.97 -7.90 -3.29
C GLY A 219 -5.64 -7.48 -2.64
N PHE A 220 -5.43 -7.83 -1.38
CA PHE A 220 -4.14 -7.60 -0.70
C PHE A 220 -3.00 -8.37 -1.38
N PHE A 221 -3.21 -9.65 -1.70
CA PHE A 221 -2.22 -10.51 -2.35
C PHE A 221 -1.86 -10.01 -3.74
N PHE A 222 -2.82 -9.45 -4.48
CA PHE A 222 -2.53 -8.74 -5.72
C PHE A 222 -1.58 -7.56 -5.47
N LYS A 223 -1.84 -6.71 -4.47
CA LYS A 223 -1.03 -5.51 -4.20
C LYS A 223 0.41 -5.85 -3.80
N VAL A 224 0.66 -6.95 -3.11
CA VAL A 224 2.03 -7.43 -2.81
C VAL A 224 2.62 -8.34 -3.89
N GLY A 225 1.87 -8.71 -4.92
CA GLY A 225 2.33 -9.56 -6.02
C GLY A 225 2.58 -11.01 -5.61
N LEU A 226 1.74 -11.58 -4.74
CA LEU A 226 1.80 -13.00 -4.38
C LEU A 226 1.18 -13.87 -5.47
N VAL A 227 1.64 -15.12 -5.61
CA VAL A 227 1.03 -16.14 -6.48
C VAL A 227 -0.36 -16.51 -5.94
N PRO A 228 -1.42 -16.60 -6.76
CA PRO A 228 -1.46 -16.52 -8.23
C PRO A 228 -1.64 -15.11 -8.82
N PHE A 229 -1.71 -14.06 -8.00
CA PHE A 229 -2.01 -12.67 -8.41
C PHE A 229 -0.78 -11.84 -8.84
N HIS A 230 0.36 -12.48 -9.09
CA HIS A 230 1.66 -11.86 -9.35
C HIS A 230 1.90 -11.43 -10.81
N ALA A 231 1.03 -11.83 -11.74
CA ALA A 231 1.30 -11.74 -13.20
C ALA A 231 1.61 -10.32 -13.71
N TRP A 232 1.13 -9.29 -13.01
CA TRP A 232 1.41 -7.89 -13.35
C TRP A 232 2.85 -7.47 -13.02
N SER A 233 3.47 -8.06 -11.99
CA SER A 233 4.69 -7.53 -11.35
C SER A 233 5.90 -7.47 -12.30
N PRO A 234 6.27 -8.53 -13.05
CA PRO A 234 7.44 -8.49 -13.93
C PRO A 234 7.35 -7.43 -15.03
N ASP A 235 6.21 -7.38 -15.73
CA ASP A 235 5.99 -6.45 -16.85
C ASP A 235 5.95 -5.00 -16.37
N VAL A 236 5.32 -4.77 -15.21
CA VAL A 236 5.21 -3.42 -14.63
C VAL A 236 6.57 -2.95 -14.13
N TYR A 237 7.34 -3.81 -13.48
CA TYR A 237 8.66 -3.45 -12.96
C TYR A 237 9.62 -3.11 -14.09
N GLU A 238 9.59 -3.90 -15.18
CA GLU A 238 10.40 -3.69 -16.37
C GLU A 238 10.04 -2.37 -17.07
N GLY A 239 8.75 -2.16 -17.35
CA GLY A 239 8.26 -1.01 -18.09
C GLY A 239 8.27 0.31 -17.32
N SER A 240 8.39 0.28 -15.99
CA SER A 240 8.40 1.50 -15.17
C SER A 240 9.81 2.14 -15.10
N PRO A 241 9.89 3.48 -14.93
CA PRO A 241 11.15 4.11 -14.57
C PRO A 241 11.72 3.52 -13.28
N THR A 242 13.04 3.31 -13.22
CA THR A 242 13.70 2.69 -12.07
C THR A 242 13.34 3.32 -10.71
N PRO A 243 13.22 4.66 -10.56
CA PRO A 243 12.78 5.27 -9.30
C PRO A 243 11.38 4.82 -8.88
N VAL A 244 10.45 4.68 -9.84
CA VAL A 244 9.08 4.23 -9.62
C VAL A 244 9.07 2.74 -9.27
N THR A 245 9.84 1.91 -9.98
CA THR A 245 9.98 0.48 -9.67
C THR A 245 10.47 0.26 -8.25
N GLY A 246 11.51 0.99 -7.81
CA GLY A 246 12.03 0.90 -6.44
C GLY A 246 11.02 1.37 -5.39
N TYR A 247 10.35 2.49 -5.65
CA TYR A 247 9.29 3.03 -4.78
C TYR A 247 8.13 2.03 -4.62
N MET A 248 7.69 1.39 -5.70
CA MET A 248 6.66 0.36 -5.66
C MET A 248 7.12 -0.91 -4.93
N ALA A 249 8.31 -1.41 -5.27
CA ALA A 249 8.81 -2.67 -4.72
C ALA A 249 9.03 -2.62 -3.21
N ALA A 250 9.37 -1.45 -2.66
CA ALA A 250 9.55 -1.27 -1.24
C ALA A 250 8.30 -0.68 -0.57
N GLY A 251 7.86 0.50 -0.99
CA GLY A 251 6.84 1.30 -0.29
C GLY A 251 5.47 0.61 -0.25
N VAL A 252 4.94 0.23 -1.42
CA VAL A 252 3.64 -0.45 -1.54
C VAL A 252 3.62 -1.72 -0.70
N LYS A 253 4.70 -2.51 -0.77
CA LYS A 253 4.75 -3.80 -0.06
C LYS A 253 4.77 -3.62 1.45
N VAL A 254 5.58 -2.69 1.98
CA VAL A 254 5.65 -2.43 3.43
C VAL A 254 4.27 -2.07 3.99
N VAL A 255 3.58 -1.09 3.40
CA VAL A 255 2.27 -0.67 3.93
C VAL A 255 1.17 -1.70 3.71
N THR A 256 1.24 -2.44 2.61
CA THR A 256 0.25 -3.47 2.33
C THR A 256 0.42 -4.64 3.30
N PHE A 257 1.66 -5.05 3.63
CA PHE A 257 1.89 -6.05 4.67
C PHE A 257 1.49 -5.55 6.05
N ALA A 258 1.68 -4.27 6.38
CA ALA A 258 1.15 -3.68 7.61
C ALA A 258 -0.39 -3.74 7.65
N ALA A 259 -1.07 -3.44 6.55
CA ALA A 259 -2.52 -3.56 6.46
C ALA A 259 -3.01 -5.02 6.52
N ILE A 260 -2.29 -5.97 5.90
CA ILE A 260 -2.57 -7.41 6.03
C ILE A 260 -2.43 -7.85 7.49
N LEU A 261 -1.39 -7.40 8.19
CA LEU A 261 -1.17 -7.69 9.61
C LEU A 261 -2.36 -7.19 10.45
N ARG A 262 -2.84 -5.97 10.20
CA ARG A 262 -4.07 -5.44 10.83
C ARG A 262 -5.30 -6.27 10.49
N PHE A 263 -5.47 -6.65 9.22
CA PHE A 263 -6.61 -7.44 8.80
C PHE A 263 -6.61 -8.83 9.44
N VAL A 264 -5.44 -9.47 9.61
CA VAL A 264 -5.30 -10.70 10.41
C VAL A 264 -5.72 -10.49 11.87
N GLY A 265 -5.58 -9.26 12.38
CA GLY A 265 -6.10 -8.83 13.69
C GLY A 265 -7.62 -8.96 13.86
N ILE A 266 -8.41 -9.21 12.80
CA ILE A 266 -9.82 -9.62 12.98
C ILE A 266 -9.95 -11.08 13.45
N ARG A 267 -8.86 -11.81 13.66
CA ARG A 267 -8.85 -13.15 14.27
C ARG A 267 -9.66 -14.21 13.50
N PHE A 268 -9.77 -14.05 12.18
CA PHE A 268 -10.40 -15.06 11.32
C PHE A 268 -9.66 -16.41 11.31
N PHE A 269 -8.43 -16.46 11.82
CA PHE A 269 -7.68 -17.70 12.03
C PHE A 269 -8.10 -18.52 13.26
N ASN A 270 -8.96 -17.98 14.13
CA ASN A 270 -9.37 -18.64 15.38
C ASN A 270 -10.76 -19.29 15.31
N GLY A 271 -11.37 -19.39 14.12
CA GLY A 271 -12.67 -20.04 13.93
C GLY A 271 -12.58 -21.48 13.42
N GLU A 272 -13.68 -22.26 13.52
CA GLU A 272 -13.69 -23.70 13.17
C GLU A 272 -13.21 -24.04 11.74
N ARG A 273 -13.45 -23.16 10.76
CA ARG A 273 -13.00 -23.33 9.37
C ARG A 273 -11.67 -22.62 9.04
N SER A 274 -10.94 -22.17 10.05
CA SER A 274 -9.69 -21.44 9.82
C SER A 274 -8.60 -22.33 9.23
N GLU A 275 -8.58 -23.63 9.53
CA GLU A 275 -7.53 -24.56 9.07
C GLU A 275 -7.45 -24.63 7.54
N ASP A 276 -8.59 -24.71 6.86
CA ASP A 276 -8.65 -24.72 5.39
C ASP A 276 -8.09 -23.42 4.80
N LEU A 277 -8.45 -22.28 5.41
CA LEU A 277 -7.97 -20.97 4.97
C LEU A 277 -6.47 -20.78 5.25
N ILE A 278 -5.98 -21.22 6.41
CA ILE A 278 -4.55 -21.21 6.74
C ILE A 278 -3.79 -22.05 5.72
N THR A 279 -4.27 -23.26 5.43
CA THR A 279 -3.68 -24.17 4.44
C THR A 279 -3.63 -23.52 3.06
N LEU A 280 -4.71 -22.85 2.63
CA LEU A 280 -4.74 -22.10 1.37
C LEU A 280 -3.67 -21.01 1.33
N ILE A 281 -3.53 -20.21 2.40
CA ILE A 281 -2.55 -19.11 2.46
C ILE A 281 -1.11 -19.66 2.54
N GLN A 282 -0.90 -20.80 3.19
CA GLN A 282 0.39 -21.52 3.16
C GLN A 282 0.77 -21.93 1.74
N TRP A 283 -0.17 -22.45 0.96
CA TRP A 283 0.08 -22.77 -0.46
C TRP A 283 0.39 -21.54 -1.30
N VAL A 284 -0.25 -20.40 -1.02
CA VAL A 284 0.10 -19.11 -1.64
C VAL A 284 1.55 -18.70 -1.31
N ALA A 285 1.97 -18.85 -0.06
CA ALA A 285 3.34 -18.56 0.36
C ALA A 285 4.35 -19.47 -0.34
N VAL A 286 4.11 -20.79 -0.29
CA VAL A 286 4.96 -21.81 -0.93
C VAL A 286 5.03 -21.59 -2.45
N GLY A 287 3.89 -21.37 -3.09
CA GLY A 287 3.82 -21.08 -4.53
C GLY A 287 4.60 -19.82 -4.90
N SER A 288 4.54 -18.77 -4.08
CA SER A 288 5.28 -17.52 -4.31
C SER A 288 6.79 -17.69 -4.17
N MET A 289 7.24 -18.44 -3.16
CA MET A 289 8.66 -18.75 -2.97
C MET A 289 9.22 -19.61 -4.11
N LEU A 290 8.51 -20.67 -4.48
CA LEU A 290 8.95 -21.59 -5.54
C LEU A 290 8.95 -20.91 -6.91
N LEU A 291 7.81 -20.33 -7.32
CA LEU A 291 7.69 -19.67 -8.61
C LEU A 291 8.63 -18.47 -8.71
N GLY A 292 8.68 -17.62 -7.68
CA GLY A 292 9.55 -16.45 -7.66
C GLY A 292 11.02 -16.81 -7.84
N ASN A 293 11.51 -17.82 -7.11
CA ASN A 293 12.91 -18.23 -7.22
C ASN A 293 13.23 -18.92 -8.56
N ILE A 294 12.38 -19.83 -9.04
CA ILE A 294 12.59 -20.53 -10.31
C ILE A 294 12.53 -19.55 -11.48
N ALA A 295 11.50 -18.70 -11.53
CA ALA A 295 11.32 -17.75 -12.62
C ALA A 295 12.42 -16.68 -12.64
N ALA A 296 12.95 -16.26 -11.47
CA ALA A 296 14.06 -15.32 -11.38
C ALA A 296 15.34 -15.85 -12.05
N ILE A 297 15.67 -17.14 -11.87
CA ILE A 297 16.85 -17.78 -12.50
C ILE A 297 16.72 -17.80 -14.03
N MET A 298 15.49 -17.86 -14.54
CA MET A 298 15.21 -17.90 -15.97
C MET A 298 15.16 -16.52 -16.64
N GLN A 299 15.37 -15.41 -15.92
CA GLN A 299 15.29 -14.07 -16.50
C GLN A 299 16.66 -13.57 -16.99
N ASP A 300 16.69 -13.06 -18.22
CA ASP A 300 17.82 -12.31 -18.77
C ASP A 300 17.77 -10.81 -18.43
N ASN A 301 16.56 -10.29 -18.15
CA ASN A 301 16.36 -8.88 -17.80
C ASN A 301 16.47 -8.66 -16.29
N LEU A 302 17.37 -7.77 -15.87
CA LEU A 302 17.62 -7.46 -14.46
C LEU A 302 16.37 -6.97 -13.71
N LYS A 303 15.54 -6.11 -14.30
CA LYS A 303 14.32 -5.62 -13.65
C LYS A 303 13.28 -6.74 -13.49
N ARG A 304 13.14 -7.62 -14.48
CA ARG A 304 12.26 -8.80 -14.38
C ARG A 304 12.78 -9.77 -13.32
N MET A 305 14.10 -10.03 -13.28
CA MET A 305 14.75 -10.85 -12.26
C MET A 305 14.47 -10.30 -10.85
N LEU A 306 14.62 -8.99 -10.65
CA LEU A 306 14.30 -8.33 -9.39
C LEU A 306 12.80 -8.38 -9.04
N ALA A 307 11.92 -8.33 -10.04
CA ALA A 307 10.47 -8.48 -9.83
C ALA A 307 10.14 -9.89 -9.30
N TYR A 308 10.70 -10.93 -9.89
CA TYR A 308 10.51 -12.32 -9.42
C TYR A 308 11.17 -12.59 -8.07
N SER A 309 12.35 -12.00 -7.81
CA SER A 309 12.94 -11.98 -6.46
C SER A 309 11.98 -11.32 -5.45
N SER A 310 11.38 -10.18 -5.82
CA SER A 310 10.38 -9.50 -4.99
C SER A 310 9.12 -10.34 -4.73
N ILE A 311 8.69 -11.16 -5.70
CA ILE A 311 7.57 -12.12 -5.52
C ILE A 311 7.93 -13.19 -4.49
N SER A 312 9.13 -13.76 -4.57
CA SER A 312 9.63 -14.73 -3.60
C SER A 312 9.72 -14.16 -2.19
N HIS A 313 10.26 -12.94 -2.06
CA HIS A 313 10.34 -12.24 -0.77
C HIS A 313 8.98 -11.91 -0.16
N SER A 314 7.97 -11.62 -0.98
CA SER A 314 6.58 -11.53 -0.49
C SER A 314 6.07 -12.87 0.07
N GLY A 315 6.47 -13.99 -0.52
CA GLY A 315 6.20 -15.32 0.03
C GLY A 315 6.83 -15.53 1.42
N TYR A 316 8.11 -15.16 1.59
CA TYR A 316 8.77 -15.20 2.91
C TYR A 316 8.08 -14.32 3.95
N ALA A 317 7.69 -13.09 3.58
CA ALA A 317 6.95 -12.19 4.47
C ALA A 317 5.58 -12.78 4.86
N LEU A 318 4.89 -13.43 3.92
CA LEU A 318 3.60 -14.07 4.19
C LEU A 318 3.71 -15.21 5.22
N VAL A 319 4.82 -15.96 5.25
CA VAL A 319 5.06 -16.96 6.32
C VAL A 319 5.04 -16.30 7.70
N GLY A 320 5.66 -15.12 7.84
CA GLY A 320 5.61 -14.35 9.08
C GLY A 320 4.19 -13.91 9.48
N ILE A 321 3.38 -13.49 8.49
CA ILE A 321 1.96 -13.14 8.72
C ILE A 321 1.15 -14.35 9.19
N ILE A 322 1.34 -15.53 8.58
CA ILE A 322 0.66 -16.76 8.99
C ILE A 322 1.04 -17.11 10.43
N ALA A 323 2.34 -17.06 10.75
CA ALA A 323 2.83 -17.35 12.10
C ALA A 323 2.26 -16.38 13.15
N ALA A 324 2.22 -15.08 12.82
CA ALA A 324 1.63 -14.07 13.70
C ALA A 324 0.12 -14.27 13.89
N GLY A 325 -0.59 -14.70 12.85
CA GLY A 325 -2.03 -14.91 12.87
C GLY A 325 -2.49 -16.16 13.61
N VAL A 326 -1.68 -17.23 13.63
CA VAL A 326 -1.97 -18.48 14.34
C VAL A 326 -1.54 -18.42 15.82
N GLY A 327 -0.61 -17.53 16.18
CA GLY A 327 -0.13 -17.39 17.54
C GLY A 327 -1.23 -16.98 18.53
N HIS A 328 -1.49 -17.80 19.56
CA HIS A 328 -2.48 -17.53 20.63
C HIS A 328 -2.14 -16.28 21.47
N ASN A 329 -0.86 -15.91 21.56
CA ASN A 329 -0.40 -14.63 22.09
C ASN A 329 -0.26 -13.66 20.91
N SER A 330 -1.37 -13.18 20.36
CA SER A 330 -1.30 -12.23 19.25
C SER A 330 -0.60 -10.96 19.75
N LEU A 331 0.52 -10.60 19.11
CA LEU A 331 1.19 -9.29 19.23
C LEU A 331 0.35 -8.16 18.57
N LEU A 332 -0.97 -8.37 18.50
CA LEU A 332 -2.01 -7.57 17.87
C LEU A 332 -3.21 -7.52 18.82
#